data_AF-A0A4Q7G8Z4-F1
#
_entry.id   AF-A0A4Q7G8Z4-F1
#
_cell.length_a   1.000
_cell.length_b   1.000
_cell.length_c   1.000
_cell.angle_alpha   90.00
_cell.angle_beta   90.00
_cell.angle_gamma   90.00
#
_symmetry.space_group_name_H-M   'P 1'
#
loop_
_entity.id
_entity.type
_entity.pdbx_description
1 polymer ?
#
loop_
_entity_poly.entity_id
_entity_poly.type
_entity_poly.pdbx_seq_one_letter_code
_entity_poly.pdbx_strand_id
1 'polypeptide(L)'
;MKRILFSVHLVVAAAMLAGIGHTRAEDGVDSAKTAAFDKRIFAGPPRRKSYACFVRGYDANHLTQRPKQKVSAMKLLVTAENAREEKTTSHSFRLGIKYRHRTGNFDSSGFCGHVVTEDASNEIRFDCGVDCEGGGINVALSKDDKSTIIRLERIRTWNRNKPDQEAEDALVAGADDRLFRVDRAGAEECAELVTDRRELAAIRHK
;
A
#
# COMPACT_ATOMS: atom_id res chain seq x y z
N MET A 1 -42.89 -35.31 -70.02
CA MET A 1 -43.34 -36.57 -69.38
C MET A 1 -42.47 -36.86 -68.15
N LYS A 2 -43.09 -37.31 -67.04
CA LYS A 2 -42.52 -37.88 -65.79
C LYS A 2 -41.76 -36.89 -64.87
N ARG A 3 -42.42 -36.33 -63.86
CA ARG A 3 -42.60 -36.84 -62.47
C ARG A 3 -41.28 -37.08 -61.74
N ILE A 4 -40.84 -36.11 -60.93
CA ILE A 4 -39.79 -36.28 -59.92
C ILE A 4 -40.49 -36.26 -58.55
N LEU A 5 -40.37 -37.37 -57.82
CA LEU A 5 -40.88 -37.55 -56.47
C LEU A 5 -40.13 -36.64 -55.48
N PHE A 6 -40.88 -35.85 -54.72
CA PHE A 6 -40.39 -35.25 -53.48
C PHE A 6 -40.37 -36.31 -52.38
N SER A 7 -39.19 -36.63 -51.86
CA SER A 7 -39.04 -37.42 -50.64
C SER A 7 -38.81 -36.48 -49.46
N VAL A 8 -39.76 -36.48 -48.53
CA VAL A 8 -39.70 -35.81 -47.24
C VAL A 8 -38.99 -36.72 -46.25
N HIS A 9 -37.86 -36.28 -45.70
CA HIS A 9 -37.32 -36.83 -44.45
C HIS A 9 -36.88 -35.70 -43.50
N LEU A 10 -37.77 -35.45 -42.54
CA LEU A 10 -37.58 -35.24 -41.11
C LEU A 10 -36.16 -34.87 -40.57
N VAL A 11 -36.05 -33.59 -40.19
CA VAL A 11 -35.39 -32.96 -39.02
C VAL A 11 -34.57 -33.84 -38.05
N VAL A 12 -33.31 -33.44 -37.82
CA VAL A 12 -32.71 -33.37 -36.47
C VAL A 12 -31.98 -32.04 -36.31
N ALA A 13 -32.47 -31.20 -35.40
CA ALA A 13 -31.82 -29.98 -34.95
C ALA A 13 -30.75 -30.31 -33.90
N ALA A 14 -29.54 -29.77 -34.07
CA ALA A 14 -28.52 -29.72 -33.03
C ALA A 14 -27.93 -28.30 -32.98
N ALA A 15 -28.68 -27.37 -32.37
CA ALA A 15 -28.14 -26.09 -31.96
C ALA A 15 -27.42 -26.28 -30.62
N MET A 16 -26.09 -26.46 -30.66
CA MET A 16 -25.29 -26.40 -29.44
C MET A 16 -25.10 -24.94 -29.03
N LEU A 17 -25.74 -24.61 -27.92
CA LEU A 17 -25.55 -23.38 -27.15
C LEU A 17 -24.22 -23.40 -26.40
N ALA A 18 -23.68 -22.19 -26.25
CA ALA A 18 -22.87 -21.71 -25.13
C ALA A 18 -21.46 -22.31 -24.95
N GLY A 19 -20.50 -21.50 -25.38
CA GLY A 19 -19.12 -21.53 -24.90
C GLY A 19 -18.44 -20.21 -25.16
N ILE A 20 -19.11 -19.08 -24.84
CA ILE A 20 -18.38 -17.82 -24.62
C ILE A 20 -17.46 -18.15 -23.45
N GLY A 21 -16.17 -18.34 -23.73
CA GLY A 21 -15.16 -18.37 -22.71
C GLY A 21 -15.21 -17.02 -22.00
N HIS A 22 -15.96 -16.93 -20.91
CA HIS A 22 -15.66 -16.00 -19.84
C HIS A 22 -14.31 -16.43 -19.29
N THR A 23 -13.22 -15.97 -19.92
CA THR A 23 -12.00 -15.72 -19.16
C THR A 23 -12.42 -14.72 -18.09
N ARG A 24 -12.64 -15.23 -16.88
CA ARG A 24 -12.73 -14.41 -15.67
C ARG A 24 -11.59 -13.42 -15.77
N ALA A 25 -11.92 -12.14 -15.87
CA ALA A 25 -11.00 -11.09 -15.49
C ALA A 25 -10.64 -11.39 -14.04
N GLU A 26 -9.42 -11.86 -13.80
CA GLU A 26 -8.80 -11.60 -12.52
C GLU A 26 -8.53 -10.10 -12.55
N ASP A 27 -9.39 -9.32 -11.90
CA ASP A 27 -9.23 -7.88 -11.65
C ASP A 27 -8.04 -7.68 -10.67
N GLY A 28 -6.87 -8.17 -11.06
CA GLY A 28 -5.62 -8.08 -10.34
C GLY A 28 -4.66 -7.17 -11.10
N VAL A 29 -3.94 -6.33 -10.37
CA VAL A 29 -2.82 -5.57 -10.94
C VAL A 29 -1.83 -6.54 -11.59
N ASP A 30 -1.42 -6.24 -12.82
CA ASP A 30 -0.45 -7.05 -13.57
C ASP A 30 0.78 -7.41 -12.72
N SER A 31 1.08 -8.71 -12.62
CA SER A 31 2.11 -9.24 -11.72
C SER A 31 3.53 -8.77 -12.06
N ALA A 32 3.80 -8.45 -13.32
CA ALA A 32 5.08 -7.87 -13.71
C ALA A 32 5.21 -6.42 -13.21
N LYS A 33 4.12 -5.65 -13.25
CA LYS A 33 4.08 -4.29 -12.67
C LYS A 33 4.24 -4.32 -11.15
N THR A 34 3.57 -5.23 -10.43
CA THR A 34 3.74 -5.35 -8.97
C THR A 34 5.17 -5.72 -8.60
N ALA A 35 5.76 -6.72 -9.27
CA ALA A 35 7.15 -7.12 -9.04
C ALA A 35 8.16 -6.00 -9.36
N ALA A 36 7.92 -5.21 -10.42
CA ALA A 36 8.76 -4.07 -10.75
C ALA A 36 8.66 -2.96 -9.69
N PHE A 37 7.46 -2.69 -9.17
CA PHE A 37 7.26 -1.74 -8.08
C PHE A 37 7.95 -2.20 -6.80
N ASP A 38 7.79 -3.48 -6.43
CA ASP A 38 8.43 -4.06 -5.24
C ASP A 38 9.95 -3.97 -5.33
N LYS A 39 10.52 -4.31 -6.50
CA LYS A 39 11.96 -4.17 -6.72
C LYS A 39 12.43 -2.74 -6.48
N ARG A 40 11.66 -1.73 -6.91
CA ARG A 40 12.02 -0.32 -6.71
C ARG A 40 11.85 0.12 -5.26
N ILE A 41 10.73 -0.23 -4.62
CA ILE A 41 10.48 0.21 -3.24
C ILE A 41 11.48 -0.41 -2.26
N PHE A 42 11.88 -1.67 -2.46
CA PHE A 42 12.84 -2.37 -1.60
C PHE A 42 14.30 -2.28 -2.07
N ALA A 43 14.60 -1.47 -3.09
CA ALA A 43 15.94 -1.33 -3.68
C ALA A 43 16.55 -2.68 -4.11
N GLY A 44 15.71 -3.60 -4.58
CA GLY A 44 16.04 -4.96 -4.97
C GLY A 44 14.83 -5.89 -4.83
N PRO A 45 14.88 -7.11 -5.42
CA PRO A 45 13.81 -8.08 -5.24
C PRO A 45 13.60 -8.42 -3.75
N PRO A 46 12.35 -8.43 -3.23
CA PRO A 46 12.08 -8.83 -1.87
C PRO A 46 12.61 -10.24 -1.57
N ARG A 47 13.39 -10.35 -0.49
CA ARG A 47 13.81 -11.63 0.08
C ARG A 47 12.77 -12.11 1.10
N ARG A 48 13.11 -13.12 1.91
CA ARG A 48 12.25 -13.63 3.01
C ARG A 48 11.65 -12.51 3.87
N LYS A 49 12.44 -11.49 4.21
CA LYS A 49 11.96 -10.27 4.86
C LYS A 49 12.77 -9.07 4.39
N SER A 50 12.09 -8.05 3.90
CA SER A 50 12.69 -6.84 3.33
C SER A 50 12.03 -5.60 3.92
N TYR A 51 12.80 -4.53 4.07
CA TYR A 51 12.33 -3.29 4.70
C TYR A 51 12.67 -2.11 3.78
N ALA A 52 11.73 -1.19 3.66
CA ALA A 52 11.96 0.12 3.06
C ALA A 52 11.54 1.18 4.07
N CYS A 53 12.48 2.02 4.49
CA CYS A 53 12.23 3.12 5.42
C CYS A 53 12.25 4.46 4.67
N PHE A 54 11.29 5.31 5.02
CA PHE A 54 11.21 6.67 4.53
C PHE A 54 10.90 7.61 5.69
N VAL A 55 11.55 8.77 5.73
CA VAL A 55 11.43 9.72 6.83
C VAL A 55 11.32 11.15 6.33
N ARG A 56 10.65 11.99 7.11
CA ARG A 56 10.65 13.44 6.92
C ARG A 56 10.50 14.13 8.27
N GLY A 57 11.38 15.08 8.55
CA GLY A 57 11.19 16.10 9.57
C GLY A 57 10.92 17.45 8.91
N TYR A 58 10.06 18.26 9.52
CA TYR A 58 9.79 19.62 9.09
C TYR A 58 10.36 20.60 10.12
N ASP A 59 11.23 21.49 9.66
CA ASP A 59 11.80 22.53 10.50
C ASP A 59 10.79 23.67 10.78
N ALA A 60 11.19 24.58 11.66
CA ALA A 60 10.36 25.72 12.04
C ALA A 60 10.00 26.64 10.86
N ASN A 61 10.90 26.80 9.88
CA ASN A 61 10.66 27.65 8.72
C ASN A 61 9.55 27.04 7.84
N HIS A 62 9.62 25.73 7.58
CA HIS A 62 8.59 25.02 6.85
C HIS A 62 7.23 25.11 7.54
N LEU A 63 7.19 24.83 8.84
CA LEU A 63 5.95 24.85 9.63
C LEU A 63 5.36 26.26 9.77
N THR A 64 6.19 27.30 9.69
CA THR A 64 5.70 28.69 9.64
C THR A 64 5.02 29.01 8.31
N GLN A 65 5.55 28.46 7.20
CA GLN A 65 4.96 28.61 5.86
C GLN A 65 3.72 27.72 5.64
N ARG A 66 3.53 26.70 6.48
CA ARG A 66 2.41 25.74 6.44
C ARG A 66 1.61 25.78 7.75
N PRO A 67 0.90 26.89 8.03
CA PRO A 67 0.29 27.12 9.33
C PRO A 67 -0.80 26.10 9.69
N LYS A 68 -1.39 25.40 8.70
CA LYS A 68 -2.42 24.38 8.92
C LYS A 68 -1.85 22.96 9.03
N GLN A 69 -0.54 22.80 8.91
CA GLN A 69 0.12 21.50 9.01
C GLN A 69 0.18 21.05 10.47
N LYS A 70 -0.40 19.88 10.73
CA LYS A 70 -0.42 19.24 12.05
C LYS A 70 0.79 18.35 12.27
N VAL A 71 1.31 17.72 11.22
CA VAL A 71 2.44 16.78 11.32
C VAL A 71 3.78 17.52 11.25
N SER A 72 4.62 17.34 12.27
CA SER A 72 5.98 17.90 12.33
C SER A 72 7.07 16.91 11.91
N ALA A 73 6.81 15.61 12.04
CA ALA A 73 7.65 14.57 11.45
C ALA A 73 6.83 13.32 11.11
N MET A 74 7.26 12.60 10.08
CA MET A 74 6.65 11.37 9.62
C MET A 74 7.72 10.33 9.30
N LYS A 75 7.45 9.08 9.66
CA LYS A 75 8.25 7.91 9.29
C LYS A 75 7.35 6.84 8.70
N LEU A 76 7.76 6.20 7.62
CA LEU A 76 7.07 5.09 6.99
C LEU A 76 8.04 3.92 6.88
N LEU A 77 7.69 2.81 7.51
CA LEU A 77 8.33 1.52 7.32
C LEU A 77 7.39 0.62 6.52
N VAL A 78 7.81 0.22 5.33
CA VAL A 78 7.13 -0.82 4.55
C VAL A 78 7.92 -2.12 4.69
N THR A 79 7.22 -3.21 4.93
CA THR A 79 7.80 -4.55 5.08
C THR A 79 7.21 -5.48 4.04
N ALA A 80 8.07 -6.20 3.33
CA ALA A 80 7.68 -7.37 2.53
C ALA A 80 8.13 -8.63 3.24
N GLU A 81 7.25 -9.61 3.36
CA GLU A 81 7.54 -10.91 3.96
C GLU A 81 7.07 -12.05 3.04
N ASN A 82 8.01 -12.94 2.71
CA ASN A 82 7.73 -14.17 1.97
C ASN A 82 7.71 -15.30 2.99
N ALA A 83 6.54 -15.59 3.58
CA ALA A 83 6.39 -16.73 4.47
C ALA A 83 6.58 -18.03 3.67
N ARG A 84 7.28 -19.02 4.25
CA ARG A 84 7.59 -20.29 3.54
C ARG A 84 6.35 -21.07 3.10
N GLU A 85 5.24 -20.85 3.80
CA GLU A 85 3.95 -21.54 3.59
C GLU A 85 2.99 -20.72 2.70
N GLU A 86 3.24 -19.42 2.54
CA GLU A 86 2.45 -18.55 1.66
C GLU A 86 3.05 -18.54 0.26
N LYS A 87 2.20 -18.66 -0.76
CA LYS A 87 2.63 -18.58 -2.17
C LYS A 87 2.83 -17.13 -2.64
N THR A 88 2.52 -16.15 -1.80
CA THR A 88 2.47 -14.73 -2.12
C THR A 88 3.26 -13.92 -1.11
N THR A 89 3.90 -12.84 -1.57
CA THR A 89 4.55 -11.86 -0.71
C THR A 89 3.49 -11.04 0.02
N SER A 90 3.51 -11.02 1.35
CA SER A 90 2.67 -10.12 2.14
C SER A 90 3.38 -8.78 2.34
N HIS A 91 2.61 -7.70 2.27
CA HIS A 91 3.09 -6.34 2.49
C HIS A 91 2.38 -5.72 3.69
N SER A 92 3.15 -5.12 4.59
CA SER A 92 2.64 -4.38 5.74
C SER A 92 3.35 -3.05 5.87
N PHE A 93 2.70 -2.13 6.58
CA PHE A 93 3.29 -0.84 6.91
C PHE A 93 3.22 -0.55 8.41
N ARG A 94 4.16 0.27 8.86
CA ARG A 94 4.09 1.01 10.10
C ARG A 94 4.38 2.47 9.80
N LEU A 95 3.48 3.35 10.22
CA LEU A 95 3.55 4.79 10.05
C LEU A 95 3.78 5.42 11.43
N GLY A 96 4.87 6.17 11.60
CA GLY A 96 5.12 6.99 12.77
C GLY A 96 4.79 8.45 12.49
N ILE A 97 4.09 9.10 13.41
CA ILE A 97 3.65 10.50 13.31
C ILE A 97 4.09 11.24 14.57
N LYS A 98 4.73 12.39 14.38
CA LYS A 98 4.88 13.41 15.43
C LYS A 98 4.01 14.61 15.06
N TYR A 99 3.19 15.04 16.01
CA TYR A 99 2.37 16.23 15.86
C TYR A 99 3.12 17.47 16.32
N ARG A 100 2.81 18.60 15.68
CA ARG A 100 3.34 19.92 16.05
C ARG A 100 2.82 20.39 17.42
N HIS A 101 1.55 20.12 17.72
CA HIS A 101 0.84 20.69 18.88
C HIS A 101 0.44 19.65 19.93
N ARG A 102 0.95 18.42 19.83
CA ARG A 102 0.65 17.34 20.77
C ARG A 102 1.92 16.56 21.06
N THR A 103 2.23 16.38 22.34
CA THR A 103 3.35 15.56 22.77
C THR A 103 3.01 14.08 22.68
N GLY A 104 3.92 13.26 22.18
CA GLY A 104 3.76 11.82 22.07
C GLY A 104 4.36 11.29 20.77
N ASN A 105 4.53 9.97 20.72
CA ASN A 105 4.88 9.27 19.48
C ASN A 105 3.66 8.49 19.06
N PHE A 106 3.11 8.84 17.90
CA PHE A 106 1.90 8.23 17.40
C PHE A 106 2.27 7.26 16.30
N ASP A 107 1.54 6.15 16.21
CA ASP A 107 1.67 5.24 15.11
C ASP A 107 0.36 4.69 14.59
N SER A 108 0.45 4.15 13.39
CA SER A 108 -0.58 3.39 12.72
C SER A 108 0.09 2.26 11.95
N SER A 109 -0.60 1.13 11.79
CA SER A 109 -0.05 -0.02 11.08
C SER A 109 -1.16 -0.86 10.48
N GLY A 110 -0.81 -1.63 9.46
CA GLY A 110 -1.72 -2.54 8.79
C GLY A 110 -1.08 -3.18 7.57
N PHE A 111 -1.90 -3.57 6.62
CA PHE A 111 -1.48 -4.31 5.42
C PHE A 111 -1.59 -3.45 4.17
N CYS A 112 -0.79 -3.77 3.16
CA CYS A 112 -0.80 -3.08 1.88
C CYS A 112 -1.11 -4.06 0.75
N GLY A 113 -1.94 -3.61 -0.20
CA GLY A 113 -2.11 -4.22 -1.50
C GLY A 113 -1.56 -3.32 -2.60
N HIS A 114 -1.30 -3.87 -3.79
CA HIS A 114 -1.00 -3.07 -4.96
C HIS A 114 -2.29 -2.58 -5.61
N VAL A 115 -2.32 -1.31 -5.98
CA VAL A 115 -3.39 -0.72 -6.79
C VAL A 115 -2.79 0.03 -7.97
N VAL A 116 -3.49 0.04 -9.10
CA VAL A 116 -3.17 0.92 -10.23
C VAL A 116 -4.22 2.00 -10.26
N THR A 117 -3.80 3.26 -10.22
CA THR A 117 -4.76 4.35 -10.27
C THR A 117 -5.13 4.68 -11.69
N GLU A 118 -6.43 4.78 -11.97
CA GLU A 118 -6.99 5.13 -13.30
C GLU A 118 -6.73 6.60 -13.70
N ASP A 119 -5.92 7.34 -12.95
CA ASP A 119 -5.50 8.68 -13.35
C ASP A 119 -4.59 8.62 -14.61
N ALA A 120 -4.33 9.79 -15.21
CA ALA A 120 -3.57 9.92 -16.47
C ALA A 120 -2.17 9.26 -16.46
N SER A 121 -1.68 8.79 -15.31
CA SER A 121 -0.37 8.18 -15.17
C SER A 121 -0.37 6.65 -15.03
N ASN A 122 -1.52 5.99 -14.84
CA ASN A 122 -1.62 4.55 -14.53
C ASN A 122 -0.58 4.13 -13.48
N GLU A 123 -0.37 4.99 -12.48
CA GLU A 123 0.67 4.82 -11.48
C GLU A 123 0.30 3.67 -10.54
N ILE A 124 1.26 2.75 -10.35
CA ILE A 124 1.14 1.71 -9.33
C ILE A 124 1.50 2.28 -7.96
N ARG A 125 0.66 2.00 -6.97
CA ARG A 125 0.80 2.45 -5.58
C ARG A 125 0.59 1.26 -4.65
N PHE A 126 1.10 1.39 -3.43
CA PHE A 126 0.53 0.62 -2.32
C PHE A 126 -0.72 1.32 -1.82
N ASP A 127 -1.82 0.59 -1.69
CA ASP A 127 -2.97 0.97 -0.89
C ASP A 127 -2.87 0.26 0.45
N CYS A 128 -2.57 1.01 1.51
CA CYS A 128 -2.25 0.51 2.83
C CYS A 128 -3.37 0.86 3.81
N GLY A 129 -4.09 -0.16 4.27
CA GLY A 129 -5.27 -0.02 5.13
C GLY A 129 -5.01 -0.42 6.58
N VAL A 130 -5.75 0.20 7.49
CA VAL A 130 -5.84 -0.18 8.89
C VAL A 130 -7.17 -0.89 9.12
N ASP A 131 -7.14 -2.03 9.80
CA ASP A 131 -8.32 -2.86 10.06
C ASP A 131 -9.44 -2.10 10.80
N CYS A 132 -10.68 -2.59 10.68
CA CYS A 132 -11.86 -2.08 11.38
C CYS A 132 -12.10 -0.57 11.17
N GLU A 133 -12.18 -0.15 9.91
CA GLU A 133 -12.45 1.24 9.49
C GLU A 133 -11.40 2.25 10.01
N GLY A 134 -10.17 1.80 10.19
CA GLY A 134 -9.07 2.66 10.61
C GLY A 134 -8.58 3.63 9.52
N GLY A 135 -9.10 3.54 8.29
CA GLY A 135 -8.65 4.33 7.16
C GLY A 135 -7.34 3.79 6.59
N GLY A 136 -6.51 4.66 5.99
CA GLY A 136 -5.30 4.21 5.32
C GLY A 136 -4.52 5.30 4.60
N ILE A 137 -3.47 4.87 3.91
CA ILE A 137 -2.61 5.71 3.07
C ILE A 137 -2.36 5.05 1.72
N ASN A 138 -2.21 5.87 0.69
CA ASN A 138 -1.67 5.45 -0.59
C ASN A 138 -0.21 5.87 -0.72
N VAL A 139 0.67 4.96 -1.10
CA VAL A 139 2.12 5.20 -1.18
C VAL A 139 2.60 5.01 -2.61
N ALA A 140 3.05 6.12 -3.21
CA ALA A 140 3.65 6.13 -4.54
C ALA A 140 5.16 6.42 -4.44
N LEU A 141 5.98 5.77 -5.27
CA LEU A 141 7.43 5.99 -5.29
C LEU A 141 7.80 7.02 -6.36
N SER A 142 8.68 7.98 -6.00
CA SER A 142 9.21 8.95 -6.97
C SER A 142 9.96 8.26 -8.11
N LYS A 143 10.03 8.92 -9.27
CA LYS A 143 10.66 8.36 -10.48
C LYS A 143 12.15 8.00 -10.29
N ASP A 144 12.83 8.69 -9.38
CA ASP A 144 14.24 8.47 -9.05
C ASP A 144 14.45 7.50 -7.87
N ASP A 145 13.37 6.91 -7.35
CA ASP A 145 13.35 5.94 -6.24
C ASP A 145 13.83 6.47 -4.88
N LYS A 146 14.07 7.79 -4.76
CA LYS A 146 14.64 8.42 -3.55
C LYS A 146 13.62 8.88 -2.53
N SER A 147 12.34 8.94 -2.87
CA SER A 147 11.28 9.40 -1.97
C SER A 147 9.95 8.74 -2.30
N THR A 148 9.02 8.74 -1.35
CA THR A 148 7.63 8.38 -1.62
C THR A 148 6.71 9.56 -1.35
N ILE A 149 5.58 9.56 -2.04
CA ILE A 149 4.44 10.43 -1.74
C ILE A 149 3.41 9.57 -1.01
N ILE A 150 3.16 9.92 0.25
CA ILE A 150 2.07 9.39 1.05
C ILE A 150 0.86 10.29 0.82
N ARG A 151 -0.22 9.70 0.32
CA ARG A 151 -1.52 10.35 0.18
C ARG A 151 -2.41 9.86 1.30
N LEU A 152 -2.98 10.79 2.03
CA LEU A 152 -3.80 10.52 3.21
C LEU A 152 -5.16 11.17 3.03
N GLU A 153 -6.22 10.48 3.47
CA GLU A 153 -7.55 11.07 3.71
C GLU A 153 -7.88 11.01 5.20
N ARG A 154 -7.75 9.83 5.80
CA ARG A 154 -7.89 9.62 7.24
C ARG A 154 -7.14 8.35 7.62
N ILE A 155 -6.44 8.37 8.75
CA ILE A 155 -5.84 7.17 9.34
C ILE A 155 -5.92 7.24 10.87
N ARG A 156 -6.36 6.15 11.49
CA ARG A 156 -6.43 6.01 12.95
C ARG A 156 -5.01 5.93 13.52
N THR A 157 -4.79 6.60 14.64
CA THR A 157 -3.47 6.68 15.29
C THR A 157 -3.56 6.30 16.75
N TRP A 158 -2.55 5.60 17.24
CA TRP A 158 -2.39 5.21 18.63
C TRP A 158 -1.17 5.88 19.23
N ASN A 159 -1.23 6.19 20.51
CA ASN A 159 -0.07 6.69 21.23
C ASN A 159 0.78 5.52 21.69
N ARG A 160 1.96 5.37 21.10
CA ARG A 160 2.87 4.25 21.41
C ARG A 160 3.21 4.14 22.90
N ASN A 161 3.22 5.28 23.60
CA ASN A 161 3.55 5.32 25.02
C ASN A 161 2.37 4.90 25.92
N LYS A 162 1.17 4.73 25.34
CA LYS A 162 -0.07 4.38 26.05
C LYS A 162 -0.89 3.35 25.24
N PRO A 163 -0.36 2.13 25.05
CA PRO A 163 -0.97 1.12 24.16
C PRO A 163 -2.35 0.63 24.63
N ASP A 164 -2.63 0.71 25.93
CA ASP A 164 -3.90 0.25 26.52
C ASP A 164 -5.03 1.30 26.46
N GLN A 165 -4.74 2.50 25.96
CA GLN A 165 -5.78 3.50 25.73
C GLN A 165 -6.43 3.25 24.37
N GLU A 166 -7.75 3.41 24.30
CA GLU A 166 -8.47 3.44 23.02
C GLU A 166 -7.80 4.41 22.06
N ALA A 167 -7.89 4.13 20.76
CA ALA A 167 -7.23 4.92 19.72
C ALA A 167 -7.41 6.42 19.98
N GLU A 168 -6.30 7.10 20.30
CA GLU A 168 -6.36 8.43 20.89
C GLU A 168 -6.98 9.46 19.93
N ASP A 169 -6.87 9.26 18.60
CA ASP A 169 -7.48 10.08 17.54
C ASP A 169 -7.17 9.52 16.13
N ALA A 170 -7.77 10.10 15.09
CA ALA A 170 -7.35 9.89 13.69
C ALA A 170 -6.63 11.11 13.11
N LEU A 171 -5.56 10.90 12.36
CA LEU A 171 -4.99 11.93 11.48
C LEU A 171 -5.89 12.04 10.25
N VAL A 172 -6.67 13.12 10.19
CA VAL A 172 -7.51 13.47 9.02
C VAL A 172 -6.75 14.45 8.13
N ALA A 173 -6.84 14.27 6.82
CA ALA A 173 -6.24 15.17 5.84
C ALA A 173 -6.77 16.61 6.01
N GLY A 174 -5.84 17.55 6.01
CA GLY A 174 -6.12 18.98 5.98
C GLY A 174 -5.47 19.63 4.75
N ALA A 175 -5.58 20.94 4.64
CA ALA A 175 -4.98 21.69 3.53
C ALA A 175 -3.46 21.44 3.38
N ASP A 176 -2.75 21.24 4.50
CA ASP A 176 -1.30 20.99 4.53
C ASP A 176 -0.93 19.56 4.99
N ASP A 177 -1.92 18.66 5.19
CA ASP A 177 -1.68 17.28 5.71
C ASP A 177 -2.29 16.19 4.80
N ARG A 178 -2.51 16.49 3.52
CA ARG A 178 -3.05 15.52 2.54
C ARG A 178 -1.97 14.73 1.80
N LEU A 179 -0.81 15.36 1.59
CA LEU A 179 0.29 14.81 0.82
C LEU A 179 1.60 15.01 1.58
N PHE A 180 2.32 13.91 1.85
CA PHE A 180 3.62 13.95 2.48
C PHE A 180 4.66 13.36 1.56
N ARG A 181 5.67 14.17 1.19
CA ARG A 181 6.89 13.65 0.58
C ARG A 181 7.83 13.21 1.69
N VAL A 182 8.11 11.91 1.75
CA VAL A 182 9.08 11.32 2.69
C VAL A 182 10.28 10.77 1.94
N ASP A 183 11.46 11.03 2.46
CA ASP A 183 12.73 10.70 1.80
C ASP A 183 13.21 9.31 2.23
N ARG A 184 13.75 8.53 1.31
CA ARG A 184 14.28 7.20 1.60
C ARG A 184 15.42 7.31 2.61
N ALA A 185 15.41 6.44 3.61
CA ALA A 185 16.42 6.35 4.65
C ALA A 185 16.84 4.89 4.89
N GLY A 186 17.88 4.70 5.70
CA GLY A 186 18.25 3.40 6.22
C GLY A 186 17.15 2.82 7.12
N ALA A 187 17.07 1.50 7.23
CA ALA A 187 16.01 0.82 7.97
C ALA A 187 16.05 1.14 9.47
N GLU A 188 17.23 1.42 10.01
CA GLU A 188 17.51 1.82 11.38
C GLU A 188 16.78 3.09 11.80
N GLU A 189 16.55 4.02 10.88
CA GLU A 189 15.79 5.25 11.15
C GLU A 189 14.32 4.97 11.50
N CYS A 190 13.79 3.84 11.02
CA CYS A 190 12.44 3.36 11.33
C CYS A 190 12.41 2.32 12.45
N ALA A 191 13.54 1.98 13.07
CA ALA A 191 13.62 0.91 14.08
C ALA A 191 12.67 1.14 15.26
N GLU A 192 12.43 2.39 15.65
CA GLU A 192 11.50 2.73 16.73
C GLU A 192 10.04 2.33 16.47
N LEU A 193 9.66 2.11 15.21
CA LEU A 193 8.31 1.67 14.83
C LEU A 193 8.10 0.17 15.08
N VAL A 194 9.17 -0.59 15.35
CA VAL A 194 9.12 -2.05 15.43
C VAL A 194 8.96 -2.48 16.88
N THR A 195 7.87 -3.18 17.18
CA THR A 195 7.54 -3.65 18.53
C THR A 195 8.08 -5.04 18.85
N ASP A 196 8.22 -5.92 17.85
CA ASP A 196 8.81 -7.24 18.03
C ASP A 196 10.32 -7.15 18.22
N ARG A 197 10.84 -7.78 19.28
CA ARG A 197 12.26 -7.70 19.65
C ARG A 197 13.18 -8.38 18.63
N ARG A 198 12.73 -9.47 17.99
CA ARG A 198 13.55 -10.20 17.01
C ARG A 198 13.63 -9.41 15.71
N GLU A 199 12.51 -8.85 15.28
CA GLU A 199 12.42 -7.95 14.14
C GLU A 199 13.28 -6.70 14.34
N LEU A 200 13.20 -6.09 15.53
CA LEU A 200 14.00 -4.92 15.89
C LEU A 200 15.51 -5.20 15.82
N ALA A 201 15.95 -6.35 16.34
CA ALA A 201 17.35 -6.77 16.23
C ALA A 201 17.77 -6.91 14.76
N ALA A 202 16.93 -7.55 13.93
CA ALA A 202 17.22 -7.73 12.51
C ALA A 202 17.34 -6.40 11.73
N ILE A 203 16.58 -5.37 12.11
CA ILE A 203 16.65 -4.04 11.49
C ILE A 203 17.92 -3.29 11.92
N ARG A 204 18.31 -3.39 13.19
CA ARG A 204 19.50 -2.69 13.73
C ARG A 204 20.84 -3.27 13.24
N HIS A 205 20.84 -4.48 12.69
CA HIS A 205 22.02 -5.16 12.18
C HIS A 205 22.15 -5.11 10.65
N LYS A 206 21.31 -4.33 9.96
CA LYS A 206 21.46 -4.03 8.53
C LYS A 206 22.32 -2.79 8.32
#